data_AF-A0A432PS30-F1
#
_entry.id   AF-A0A432PS30-F1
#
_cell.length_a   1.000
_cell.length_b   1.000
_cell.length_c   1.000
_cell.angle_alpha   90.00
_cell.angle_beta   90.00
_cell.angle_gamma   90.00
#
_symmetry.space_group_name_H-M   'P 1'
#
loop_
_entity.id
_entity.type
_entity.pdbx_description
1 polymer ?
#
loop_
_entity_poly.entity_id
_entity_poly.type
_entity_poly.pdbx_seq_one_letter_code
_entity_poly.pdbx_strand_id
1 'polypeptide(L)' 'MVALSAFAGALPVLAAIKTVTQRPTTQSLPAGHAVLFNDGQCPAGQIAKFVHKEKSGQLKKSCVHSN' A
#
# COMPACT_ATOMS: atom_id res chain seq x y z
N MET A 1 14.19 34.83 -28.44
CA MET A 1 14.20 33.44 -27.94
C MET A 1 14.18 33.49 -26.42
N VAL A 2 13.11 33.07 -25.75
CA VAL A 2 13.14 32.25 -24.51
C VAL A 2 11.72 31.67 -24.36
N ALA A 3 11.53 30.40 -24.70
CA ALA A 3 10.31 29.68 -24.34
C ALA A 3 10.53 29.08 -22.95
N LEU A 4 9.82 29.58 -21.93
CA LEU A 4 9.85 29.00 -20.59
C LEU A 4 9.02 27.72 -20.59
N SER A 5 9.70 26.58 -20.62
CA SER A 5 9.11 25.25 -20.42
C SER A 5 8.75 25.06 -18.95
N ALA A 6 7.46 25.06 -18.63
CA ALA A 6 6.95 24.69 -17.32
C ALA A 6 7.11 23.17 -17.12
N PHE A 7 8.12 22.75 -16.38
CA PHE A 7 8.22 21.39 -15.87
C PHE A 7 7.15 21.19 -14.80
N ALA A 8 6.03 20.59 -15.19
CA ALA A 8 5.02 20.06 -14.27
C ALA A 8 5.67 18.91 -13.47
N GLY A 9 6.16 19.23 -12.27
CA GLY A 9 6.63 18.23 -11.32
C GLY A 9 5.47 17.35 -10.86
N ALA A 10 5.35 16.16 -11.45
CA ALA A 10 4.51 15.10 -10.90
C ALA A 10 5.13 14.64 -9.58
N LEU A 11 4.60 15.16 -8.46
CA LEU A 11 4.93 14.63 -7.14
C LEU A 11 4.49 13.15 -7.13
N PRO A 12 5.36 12.22 -6.67
CA PRO A 12 4.93 10.86 -6.47
C PRO A 12 3.88 10.90 -5.37
N VAL A 13 2.63 10.64 -5.73
CA VAL A 13 1.62 10.20 -4.77
C VAL A 13 2.18 8.91 -4.18
N LEU A 14 2.89 9.04 -3.05
CA LEU A 14 3.06 7.93 -2.13
C LEU A 14 1.65 7.62 -1.66
N ALA A 15 0.99 6.69 -2.36
CA ALA A 15 -0.30 6.16 -1.99
C ALA A 15 -0.17 5.71 -0.54
N ALA A 16 -0.71 6.52 0.38
CA ALA A 16 -0.63 6.28 1.81
C ALA A 16 -1.34 4.95 2.06
N ILE A 17 -0.53 3.90 2.24
CA ILE A 17 -1.03 2.55 2.45
C ILE A 17 -1.78 2.61 3.77
N LYS A 18 -3.12 2.58 3.70
CA LYS A 18 -3.94 2.80 4.88
C LYS A 18 -3.71 1.69 5.88
N THR A 19 -3.41 2.09 7.11
CA THR A 19 -3.37 1.17 8.24
C THR A 19 -4.80 0.92 8.68
N VAL A 20 -5.27 -0.31 8.53
CA VAL A 20 -6.58 -0.76 8.99
C VAL A 20 -6.43 -1.46 10.33
N THR A 21 -7.44 -1.33 11.18
CA THR A 21 -7.51 -2.00 12.50
C THR A 21 -8.25 -3.34 12.42
N GLN A 22 -8.83 -3.68 11.27
CA GLN A 22 -9.47 -4.97 11.01
C GLN A 22 -8.72 -5.72 9.92
N ARG A 23 -8.72 -7.05 10.03
CA ARG A 23 -8.08 -7.92 9.04
C ARG A 23 -8.75 -7.71 7.67
N PRO A 24 -8.00 -7.28 6.64
CA PRO A 24 -8.54 -7.09 5.32
C PRO A 24 -8.92 -8.43 4.68
N THR A 25 -9.97 -8.41 3.89
CA THR A 25 -10.49 -9.53 3.10
C THR A 25 -10.51 -9.13 1.63
N THR A 26 -10.60 -10.09 0.72
CA THR A 26 -10.73 -9.83 -0.73
C THR A 26 -11.99 -9.00 -1.08
N GLN A 27 -13.00 -9.00 -0.20
CA GLN A 27 -14.21 -8.19 -0.33
C GLN A 27 -14.04 -6.75 0.19
N SER A 28 -13.23 -6.54 1.24
CA SER A 28 -13.03 -5.22 1.85
C SER A 28 -11.85 -4.44 1.25
N LEU A 29 -10.88 -5.15 0.69
CA LEU A 29 -9.73 -4.56 -0.01
C LEU A 29 -9.98 -4.65 -1.52
N PRO A 30 -10.14 -3.53 -2.24
CA PRO A 30 -10.31 -3.59 -3.68
C PRO A 30 -9.05 -4.15 -4.34
N ALA A 31 -9.25 -4.83 -5.47
CA ALA A 31 -8.16 -5.38 -6.25
C ALA A 31 -7.18 -4.25 -6.64
N GLY A 32 -5.87 -4.48 -6.45
CA GLY A 32 -4.82 -3.51 -6.77
C GLY A 32 -4.38 -2.65 -5.59
N HIS A 33 -5.12 -2.73 -4.48
CA HIS A 33 -4.82 -1.96 -3.28
C HIS A 33 -4.00 -2.77 -2.28
N ALA A 34 -3.22 -2.01 -1.50
CA ALA A 34 -2.49 -2.49 -0.35
C ALA A 34 -2.97 -1.77 0.91
N VAL A 35 -3.03 -2.50 2.01
CA VAL A 35 -3.30 -1.96 3.36
C VAL A 35 -2.34 -2.57 4.36
N LEU A 36 -2.05 -1.83 5.41
CA LEU A 36 -1.26 -2.32 6.54
C LEU A 36 -2.23 -2.76 7.63
N PHE A 37 -2.04 -3.94 8.20
CA PHE A 37 -2.82 -4.45 9.32
C PHE A 37 -1.86 -5.02 10.35
N ASN A 38 -1.91 -4.52 11.57
CA ASN A 38 -1.09 -5.08 12.64
C ASN A 38 -1.80 -6.32 13.21
N ASP A 39 -1.43 -7.50 12.71
CA ASP A 39 -1.98 -8.76 13.20
C ASP A 39 -1.15 -9.40 14.32
N GLY A 40 -0.10 -8.69 14.79
CA GLY A 40 0.79 -9.18 15.84
C GLY A 40 1.69 -10.36 15.43
N GLN A 41 1.62 -10.82 14.17
CA GLN A 41 2.50 -11.90 13.68
C GLN A 41 3.80 -11.38 13.08
N CYS A 42 3.92 -10.05 12.85
CA CYS A 42 5.15 -9.46 12.38
C CYS A 42 6.07 -9.08 13.56
N PRO A 43 7.40 -9.26 13.43
CA PRO A 43 8.35 -8.90 14.48
C PRO A 43 8.35 -7.39 14.77
N ALA A 44 8.95 -6.99 15.90
CA ALA A 44 9.05 -5.59 16.30
C ALA A 44 9.67 -4.70 15.18
N GLY A 45 9.07 -3.54 14.93
CA GLY A 45 9.43 -2.64 13.83
C GLY A 45 8.85 -3.03 12.46
N GLN A 46 8.01 -4.07 12.40
CA GLN A 46 7.34 -4.49 11.18
C GLN A 46 5.81 -4.51 11.35
N ILE A 47 5.11 -4.30 10.23
CA ILE A 47 3.65 -4.38 10.15
C ILE A 47 3.25 -5.26 8.97
N ALA A 48 2.17 -6.03 9.09
CA ALA A 48 1.73 -6.89 7.99
C ALA A 48 1.07 -6.04 6.90
N LYS A 49 1.67 -6.02 5.72
CA LYS A 49 1.07 -5.48 4.49
C LYS A 49 0.26 -6.56 3.80
N PHE A 50 -1.02 -6.29 3.59
CA PHE A 50 -1.92 -7.09 2.79
C PHE A 50 -2.14 -6.41 1.45
N VAL A 51 -1.94 -7.14 0.36
CA VAL A 51 -2.10 -6.65 -1.01
C VAL A 51 -3.11 -7.53 -1.71
N HIS A 52 -4.18 -6.94 -2.22
CA HIS A 52 -5.10 -7.67 -3.09
C HIS A 52 -4.54 -7.64 -4.51
N LYS A 53 -4.03 -8.79 -4.97
CA LYS A 53 -3.51 -8.92 -6.33
C LYS A 53 -4.64 -8.97 -7.35
N GLU A 54 -4.73 -7.97 -8.22
CA GLU A 54 -5.72 -7.91 -9.31
C GLU A 54 -5.69 -9.14 -10.22
N LYS A 55 -4.48 -9.53 -10.64
CA LYS A 55 -4.31 -10.64 -11.58
C LYS A 55 -4.67 -12.01 -11.01
N SER A 56 -4.65 -12.18 -9.70
CA SER A 56 -4.84 -13.50 -9.07
C SER A 56 -6.02 -13.57 -8.12
N GLY A 57 -6.73 -12.46 -7.87
CA GLY A 57 -7.87 -12.39 -6.94
C GLY A 57 -7.52 -12.80 -5.51
N GLN A 58 -6.24 -12.76 -5.14
CA GLN A 58 -5.72 -13.30 -3.89
C GLN A 58 -5.15 -12.19 -3.02
N LEU A 59 -5.35 -12.33 -1.70
CA LEU A 59 -4.78 -11.46 -0.70
C LEU A 59 -3.38 -11.95 -0.32
N LYS A 60 -2.33 -11.22 -0.70
CA LYS A 60 -0.95 -11.54 -0.30
C LYS A 60 -0.60 -10.79 0.98
N LYS A 61 -0.23 -11.53 2.03
CA LYS A 61 0.35 -11.00 3.27
C LYS A 61 1.88 -10.95 3.18
N SER A 62 2.49 -9.86 3.65
CA SER A 62 3.93 -9.73 3.82
C SER A 62 4.24 -8.78 4.97
N CYS A 63 5.15 -9.11 5.87
CA CYS A 63 5.65 -8.14 6.84
C CYS A 63 6.54 -7.11 6.13
N VAL A 64 6.34 -5.83 6.44
CA VAL A 64 7.15 -4.72 5.92
C VAL A 64 7.62 -3.87 7.09
N HIS A 65 8.85 -3.34 6.97
CA HIS A 65 9.40 -2.43 7.97
C HIS A 65 8.58 -1.14 7.96
N SER A 66 8.06 -0.74 9.13
CA SER A 66 7.42 0.56 9.30
C SER A 66 8.53 1.50 9.76
N ASN A 67 9.08 2.29 8.83
CA ASN A 67 10.09 3.33 9.12
C ASN A 67 9.43 4.48 9.89
#